data_AF-A0A968YU68-F1
#
_entry.id   AF-A0A968YU68-F1
#
_cell.length_a   1.000
_cell.length_b   1.000
_cell.length_c   1.000
_cell.angle_alpha   90.00
_cell.angle_beta   90.00
_cell.angle_gamma   90.00
#
_symmetry.space_group_name_H-M   'P 1'
#
loop_
_entity.id
_entity.type
_entity.pdbx_description
1 polymer ?
#
loop_
_entity_poly.entity_id
_entity_poly.type
_entity_poly.pdbx_seq_one_letter_code
_entity_poly.pdbx_strand_id
1 'polypeptide(L)'
;MGAGDDRKATLQNALQAAFRQCETVGSPLSDVQQKIIQQVTQTLLLKAIAPHPESVDPASPTDEVNPLDDLTPDQRQALVDYVAECDRNNQDWKPTLFNDWMEGRDSGSVQFLRDLYGLDWVNGVRPQHLAAYVERPVTVLKVGDRIEVSSRLWEWIPEETDEEPTWVICTIILLYESQEGEIVHLNGMVQFENGLELEIPGLNDWNQSNWRSVRQLEPPLESD
;
A
#
# COMPACT_ATOMS: atom_id res chain seq x y z
N MET A 1 14.83 -32.66 -8.53
CA MET A 1 15.33 -31.88 -7.39
C MET A 1 15.94 -30.61 -7.97
N GLY A 2 15.18 -29.52 -7.94
CA GLY A 2 15.48 -28.29 -8.66
C GLY A 2 16.15 -27.26 -7.76
N ALA A 3 16.95 -26.37 -8.35
CA ALA A 3 17.76 -25.34 -7.70
C ALA A 3 17.04 -24.44 -6.65
N GLY A 4 15.71 -24.46 -6.58
CA GLY A 4 14.92 -23.78 -5.55
C GLY A 4 15.00 -24.45 -4.17
N ASP A 5 15.08 -25.78 -4.09
CA ASP A 5 15.19 -26.50 -2.82
C ASP A 5 16.55 -26.26 -2.14
N ASP A 6 17.64 -26.20 -2.92
CA ASP A 6 18.98 -25.94 -2.40
C ASP A 6 19.12 -24.52 -1.85
N ARG A 7 18.46 -23.53 -2.47
CA ARG A 7 18.45 -22.14 -2.00
C ARG A 7 17.68 -22.00 -0.68
N LYS A 8 16.54 -22.66 -0.56
CA LYS A 8 15.74 -22.68 0.68
C LYS A 8 16.52 -23.31 1.84
N ALA A 9 17.17 -24.44 1.60
CA ALA A 9 17.98 -25.11 2.61
C ALA A 9 19.19 -24.26 3.04
N THR A 10 19.86 -23.60 2.09
CA THR A 10 21.00 -22.72 2.38
C THR A 10 20.59 -21.51 3.24
N LEU A 11 19.45 -20.89 2.91
CA LEU A 11 18.92 -19.75 3.64
C LEU A 11 18.48 -20.12 5.06
N GLN A 12 17.80 -21.27 5.24
CA GLN A 12 17.43 -21.77 6.57
C GLN A 12 18.66 -22.03 7.45
N ASN A 13 19.73 -22.59 6.88
CA ASN A 13 20.98 -22.83 7.58
C ASN A 13 21.67 -21.51 7.98
N ALA A 14 21.68 -20.51 7.10
CA ALA A 14 22.22 -19.19 7.40
C ALA A 14 21.42 -18.48 8.51
N LEU A 15 20.09 -18.61 8.50
CA LEU A 15 19.22 -18.04 9.52
C LEU A 15 19.46 -18.68 10.89
N GLN A 16 19.55 -20.01 10.96
CA GLN A 16 19.89 -20.71 12.19
C GLN A 16 21.28 -20.34 12.72
N ALA A 17 22.26 -20.14 11.83
CA ALA A 17 23.59 -19.68 12.21
C ALA A 17 23.55 -18.26 12.81
N ALA A 18 22.78 -17.36 12.20
CA ALA A 18 22.59 -16.00 12.70
C ALA A 18 21.90 -15.99 14.09
N PHE A 19 20.88 -16.82 14.29
CA PHE A 19 20.20 -16.92 15.59
C PHE A 19 21.12 -17.43 16.69
N ARG A 20 21.92 -18.47 16.42
CA ARG A 20 22.94 -18.96 17.35
C ARG A 20 24.00 -17.90 17.64
N GLN A 21 24.35 -17.08 16.64
CA GLN A 21 25.31 -15.99 16.83
C GLN A 21 24.74 -14.89 17.75
N CYS A 22 23.46 -14.55 17.61
CA CYS A 22 22.75 -13.65 18.53
C CYS A 22 22.74 -14.19 19.98
N GLU A 23 22.54 -15.50 20.17
CA GLU A 23 22.67 -16.16 21.48
C GLU A 23 24.09 -16.03 22.04
N THR A 24 25.11 -16.23 21.20
CA THR A 24 26.53 -16.21 21.62
C THR A 24 27.00 -14.80 22.02
N VAL A 25 26.41 -13.75 21.42
CA VAL A 25 26.72 -12.33 21.71
C VAL A 25 25.87 -11.80 22.88
N GLY A 26 25.03 -12.64 23.50
CA GLY A 26 24.25 -12.28 24.68
C GLY A 26 23.00 -11.45 24.37
N SER A 27 22.52 -11.47 23.11
CA SER A 27 21.25 -10.87 22.69
C SER A 27 20.36 -11.93 22.03
N PRO A 28 19.91 -12.94 22.79
CA PRO A 28 19.12 -14.04 22.23
C PRO A 28 17.78 -13.52 21.71
N LEU A 29 17.42 -13.94 20.49
CA LEU A 29 16.10 -13.68 19.92
C LEU A 29 15.10 -14.63 20.55
N SER A 30 13.94 -14.10 20.95
CA SER A 30 12.82 -14.93 21.44
C SER A 30 12.28 -15.83 20.33
N ASP A 31 11.61 -16.93 20.70
CA ASP A 31 10.97 -17.86 19.75
C ASP A 31 10.00 -17.14 18.79
N VAL A 32 9.34 -16.08 19.28
CA VAL A 32 8.46 -15.24 18.48
C VAL A 32 9.26 -14.47 17.43
N GLN A 33 10.34 -13.79 17.83
CA GLN A 33 11.21 -13.04 16.90
C GLN A 33 11.86 -13.96 15.86
N GLN A 34 12.30 -15.15 16.27
CA GLN A 34 12.86 -16.14 15.35
C GLN A 34 11.84 -16.59 14.30
N LYS A 35 10.58 -16.84 14.71
CA LYS A 35 9.49 -17.17 13.78
C LYS A 35 9.18 -16.03 12.81
N ILE A 36 9.14 -14.79 13.30
CA ILE A 36 8.89 -13.61 12.45
C ILE A 36 9.97 -13.50 11.36
N ILE A 37 11.25 -13.59 11.74
CA ILE A 37 12.37 -13.48 10.79
C ILE A 37 12.35 -14.64 9.79
N GLN A 38 12.01 -15.86 10.23
CA GLN A 38 11.85 -17.02 9.34
C GLN A 38 10.74 -16.80 8.30
N GLN A 39 9.59 -16.28 8.72
CA GLN A 39 8.45 -16.01 7.84
C GLN A 39 8.79 -14.94 6.81
N VAL A 40 9.33 -13.80 7.24
CA VAL A 40 9.74 -12.71 6.32
C VAL A 40 10.73 -13.21 5.28
N THR A 41 11.75 -13.94 5.73
CA THR A 41 12.81 -14.46 4.86
C THR A 41 12.26 -15.49 3.85
N GLN A 42 11.30 -16.32 4.26
CA GLN A 42 10.64 -17.27 3.37
C GLN A 42 9.77 -16.57 2.33
N THR A 43 9.05 -15.51 2.71
CA THR A 43 8.23 -14.69 1.80
C THR A 43 9.07 -13.96 0.77
N LEU A 44 10.20 -13.37 1.18
CA LEU A 44 11.16 -12.75 0.26
C LEU A 44 11.76 -13.77 -0.71
N LEU A 45 12.08 -14.98 -0.21
CA LEU A 45 12.58 -16.06 -1.06
C LEU A 45 11.54 -16.54 -2.07
N LEU A 46 10.27 -16.67 -1.67
CA LEU A 46 9.16 -17.01 -2.57
C LEU A 46 8.98 -15.97 -3.67
N LYS A 47 9.09 -14.68 -3.35
CA LYS A 47 9.08 -13.59 -4.35
C LYS A 47 10.29 -13.65 -5.30
N ALA A 48 11.47 -14.03 -4.81
CA ALA A 48 12.69 -14.10 -5.61
C ALA A 48 12.83 -15.38 -6.47
N ILE A 49 12.11 -16.46 -6.13
CA ILE A 49 12.12 -17.73 -6.87
C ILE A 49 10.93 -17.85 -7.83
N ALA A 50 9.83 -17.13 -7.56
CA ALA A 50 8.76 -17.01 -8.53
C ALA A 50 9.36 -16.47 -9.85
N PRO A 51 9.14 -17.14 -11.01
CA PRO A 51 9.44 -16.49 -12.28
C PRO A 51 8.71 -15.15 -12.30
N HIS A 52 9.39 -14.09 -12.75
CA HIS A 52 8.71 -12.84 -13.07
C HIS A 52 7.42 -13.20 -13.82
N PRO A 53 6.25 -12.71 -13.39
CA PRO A 53 5.13 -12.68 -14.30
C PRO A 53 5.55 -11.72 -15.41
N GLU A 54 6.09 -12.27 -16.49
CA GLU A 54 5.97 -11.63 -17.78
C GLU A 54 4.48 -11.34 -17.95
N SER A 55 4.14 -10.04 -18.01
CA SER A 55 2.83 -9.56 -18.46
C SER A 55 1.63 -10.22 -17.78
N VAL A 56 1.37 -9.86 -16.52
CA VAL A 56 -0.03 -9.76 -16.09
C VAL A 56 -0.41 -8.31 -16.35
N ASP A 57 -1.25 -8.09 -17.36
CA ASP A 57 -1.93 -6.82 -17.57
C ASP A 57 -2.43 -6.31 -16.20
N PRO A 58 -2.21 -5.03 -15.83
CA PRO A 58 -2.78 -4.45 -14.62
C PRO A 58 -4.33 -4.41 -14.64
N ALA A 59 -4.96 -4.91 -15.72
CA ALA A 59 -6.39 -4.97 -15.96
C ALA A 59 -7.00 -6.38 -15.90
N SER A 60 -6.38 -7.34 -15.22
CA SER A 60 -7.06 -8.61 -14.91
C SER A 60 -7.53 -8.62 -13.45
N PRO A 61 -8.84 -8.45 -13.19
CA PRO A 61 -9.40 -8.70 -11.87
C PRO A 61 -9.40 -10.22 -11.69
N THR A 62 -8.27 -10.76 -11.21
CA THR A 62 -8.38 -12.02 -10.48
C THR A 62 -9.26 -11.74 -9.28
N ASP A 63 -10.29 -12.56 -9.09
CA ASP A 63 -11.17 -12.66 -7.92
C ASP A 63 -10.35 -12.93 -6.62
N GLU A 64 -9.35 -12.10 -6.33
CA GLU A 64 -8.68 -12.07 -5.05
C GLU A 64 -9.62 -11.37 -4.09
N VAL A 65 -10.43 -12.20 -3.44
CA VAL A 65 -11.24 -11.86 -2.27
C VAL A 65 -10.46 -10.87 -1.42
N ASN A 66 -11.04 -9.70 -1.18
CA ASN A 66 -10.38 -8.65 -0.43
C ASN A 66 -10.09 -9.21 0.98
N PRO A 67 -8.83 -9.31 1.43
CA PRO A 67 -8.51 -9.90 2.74
C PRO A 67 -9.18 -9.14 3.90
N LEU A 68 -9.54 -7.88 3.70
CA LEU A 68 -10.31 -7.08 4.66
C LEU A 68 -11.76 -7.57 4.82
N ASP A 69 -12.30 -8.38 3.90
CA ASP A 69 -13.61 -9.01 4.06
C ASP A 69 -13.63 -10.07 5.16
N ASP A 70 -12.46 -10.63 5.51
CA ASP A 70 -12.33 -11.54 6.66
C ASP A 70 -12.36 -10.81 8.01
N LEU A 71 -12.29 -9.46 8.01
CA LEU A 71 -12.41 -8.64 9.21
C LEU A 71 -13.86 -8.32 9.53
N THR A 72 -14.21 -8.27 10.82
CA THR A 72 -15.47 -7.65 11.25
C THR A 72 -15.49 -6.17 10.85
N PRO A 73 -16.66 -5.53 10.70
CA PRO A 73 -16.76 -4.11 10.38
C PRO A 73 -15.94 -3.22 11.34
N ASP A 74 -16.00 -3.52 12.64
CA ASP A 74 -15.25 -2.76 13.66
C ASP A 74 -13.73 -2.93 13.52
N GLN A 75 -13.26 -4.15 13.25
CA GLN A 75 -11.84 -4.44 13.00
C GLN A 75 -11.33 -3.78 11.73
N ARG A 76 -12.16 -3.78 10.69
CA ARG A 76 -11.87 -3.14 9.41
C ARG A 76 -11.72 -1.63 9.59
N GLN A 77 -12.66 -0.99 10.29
CA GLN A 77 -12.58 0.43 10.57
C GLN A 77 -11.36 0.76 11.43
N ALA A 78 -11.06 -0.03 12.46
CA ALA A 78 -9.88 0.15 13.28
C ALA A 78 -8.57 0.11 12.47
N LEU A 79 -8.48 -0.79 11.47
CA LEU A 79 -7.34 -0.84 10.56
C LEU A 79 -7.28 0.36 9.62
N VAL A 80 -8.41 0.76 9.03
CA VAL A 80 -8.47 1.95 8.17
C VAL A 80 -8.05 3.21 8.94
N ASP A 81 -8.54 3.38 10.15
CA ASP A 81 -8.21 4.52 11.02
C ASP A 81 -6.73 4.51 11.42
N TYR A 82 -6.18 3.33 11.74
CA TYR A 82 -4.77 3.16 12.06
C TYR A 82 -3.87 3.53 10.88
N VAL A 83 -4.19 3.04 9.68
CA VAL A 83 -3.46 3.39 8.46
C VAL A 83 -3.51 4.91 8.22
N ALA A 84 -4.70 5.51 8.35
CA ALA A 84 -4.86 6.95 8.19
C ALA A 84 -4.13 7.78 9.26
N GLU A 85 -3.93 7.24 10.47
CA GLU A 85 -3.11 7.86 11.51
C GLU A 85 -1.61 7.77 11.20
N CYS A 86 -1.14 6.61 10.76
CA CYS A 86 0.24 6.43 10.29
C CYS A 86 0.55 7.38 9.12
N ASP A 87 -0.34 7.46 8.12
CA ASP A 87 -0.21 8.37 6.98
C ASP A 87 -0.14 9.84 7.42
N ARG A 88 -0.99 10.27 8.37
CA ARG A 88 -0.96 11.63 8.94
C ARG A 88 0.35 11.96 9.65
N ASN A 89 1.01 10.94 10.22
CA ASN A 89 2.30 11.07 10.88
C ASN A 89 3.49 10.85 9.92
N ASN A 90 3.23 10.68 8.62
CA ASN A 90 4.23 10.36 7.60
C ASN A 90 5.02 9.07 7.92
N GLN A 91 4.31 8.04 8.37
CA GLN A 91 4.86 6.74 8.73
C GLN A 91 4.17 5.64 7.94
N ASP A 92 4.94 4.64 7.49
CA ASP A 92 4.36 3.43 6.94
C ASP A 92 3.73 2.59 8.06
N TRP A 93 2.47 2.21 7.90
CA TRP A 93 1.74 1.45 8.91
C TRP A 93 2.28 0.03 9.10
N LYS A 94 2.74 -0.64 8.04
CA LYS A 94 3.27 -2.03 8.15
C LYS A 94 4.57 -2.11 8.94
N PRO A 95 5.63 -1.32 8.64
CA PRO A 95 6.83 -1.29 9.45
C PRO A 95 6.56 -0.84 10.89
N THR A 96 5.65 0.12 11.10
CA THR A 96 5.27 0.57 12.45
C THR A 96 4.64 -0.58 13.25
N LEU A 97 3.69 -1.28 12.66
CA LEU A 97 3.04 -2.45 13.25
C LEU A 97 4.05 -3.57 13.55
N PHE A 98 4.97 -3.86 12.63
CA PHE A 98 5.99 -4.88 12.84
C PHE A 98 7.00 -4.50 13.92
N ASN A 99 7.37 -3.24 14.04
CA ASN A 99 8.24 -2.78 15.12
C ASN A 99 7.58 -3.00 16.49
N ASP A 100 6.28 -2.70 16.61
CA ASP A 100 5.55 -2.99 17.85
C ASP A 100 5.51 -4.49 18.17
N TRP A 101 5.33 -5.34 17.16
CA TRP A 101 5.34 -6.79 17.36
C TRP A 101 6.72 -7.30 17.79
N MET A 102 7.79 -6.79 17.18
CA MET A 102 9.18 -7.16 17.47
C MET A 102 9.61 -6.74 18.88
N GLU A 103 9.13 -5.60 19.34
CA GLU A 103 9.41 -5.05 20.68
C GLU A 103 8.41 -5.54 21.74
N GLY A 104 7.47 -6.40 21.36
CA GLY A 104 6.46 -6.95 22.25
C GLY A 104 5.47 -5.91 22.78
N ARG A 105 5.40 -4.75 22.12
CA ARG A 105 4.46 -3.67 22.45
C ARG A 105 3.06 -4.02 21.95
N ASP A 106 2.09 -3.38 22.59
CA ASP A 106 0.69 -3.41 22.17
C ASP A 106 0.52 -2.50 20.94
N SER A 107 -0.07 -3.04 19.88
CA SER A 107 -0.39 -2.32 18.64
C SER A 107 -1.73 -1.58 18.72
N GLY A 108 -2.34 -1.49 19.90
CA GLY A 108 -3.53 -0.68 20.15
C GLY A 108 -4.78 -1.25 19.48
N SER A 109 -5.50 -0.41 18.74
CA SER A 109 -6.76 -0.80 18.08
C SER A 109 -6.60 -1.91 17.04
N VAL A 110 -5.38 -2.12 16.53
CA VAL A 110 -5.04 -3.16 15.55
C VAL A 110 -4.30 -4.36 16.14
N GLN A 111 -4.26 -4.49 17.47
CA GLN A 111 -3.64 -5.63 18.15
C GLN A 111 -4.22 -7.00 17.72
N PHE A 112 -5.52 -7.02 17.34
CA PHE A 112 -6.18 -8.22 16.82
C PHE A 112 -5.47 -8.81 15.57
N LEU A 113 -4.75 -8.00 14.79
CA LEU A 113 -3.97 -8.47 13.65
C LEU A 113 -2.87 -9.42 14.08
N ARG A 114 -2.23 -9.15 15.22
CA ARG A 114 -1.20 -10.02 15.78
C ARG A 114 -1.79 -11.31 16.34
N ASP A 115 -2.92 -11.17 17.02
CA ASP A 115 -3.50 -12.26 17.81
C ASP A 115 -4.27 -13.27 16.95
N LEU A 116 -4.87 -12.83 15.83
CA LEU A 116 -5.79 -13.64 15.02
C LEU A 116 -5.31 -13.93 13.60
N TYR A 117 -4.57 -13.01 12.96
CA TYR A 117 -4.29 -13.08 11.52
C TYR A 117 -2.80 -13.33 11.20
N GLY A 118 -1.90 -12.69 11.95
CA GLY A 118 -0.46 -12.82 11.79
C GLY A 118 0.11 -12.07 10.58
N LEU A 119 1.43 -12.21 10.38
CA LEU A 119 2.21 -11.46 9.38
C LEU A 119 1.79 -11.76 7.94
N ASP A 120 1.46 -13.01 7.64
CA ASP A 120 1.17 -13.42 6.25
C ASP A 120 -0.08 -12.70 5.72
N TRP A 121 -1.10 -12.56 6.56
CA TRP A 121 -2.29 -11.79 6.24
C TRP A 121 -1.98 -10.30 6.07
N VAL A 122 -1.23 -9.70 7.01
CA VAL A 122 -0.85 -8.27 6.96
C VAL A 122 -0.04 -7.95 5.70
N ASN A 123 0.85 -8.85 5.29
CA ASN A 123 1.63 -8.69 4.07
C ASN A 123 0.77 -8.81 2.80
N GLY A 124 -0.31 -9.58 2.84
CA GLY A 124 -1.30 -9.70 1.75
C GLY A 124 -2.19 -8.47 1.56
N VAL A 125 -2.30 -7.58 2.55
CA VAL A 125 -3.06 -6.34 2.41
C VAL A 125 -2.34 -5.38 1.46
N ARG A 126 -2.96 -5.06 0.31
CA ARG A 126 -2.47 -4.05 -0.64
C ARG A 126 -3.19 -2.72 -0.44
N PRO A 127 -2.59 -1.58 -0.88
CA PRO A 127 -3.25 -0.28 -0.80
C PRO A 127 -4.65 -0.26 -1.45
N GLN A 128 -4.81 -0.96 -2.58
CA GLN A 128 -6.10 -1.10 -3.27
C GLN A 128 -7.19 -1.78 -2.41
N HIS A 129 -6.80 -2.69 -1.52
CA HIS A 129 -7.74 -3.37 -0.62
C HIS A 129 -8.29 -2.37 0.42
N LEU A 130 -7.41 -1.51 0.96
CA LEU A 130 -7.77 -0.48 1.95
C LEU A 130 -8.63 0.61 1.32
N ALA A 131 -8.35 1.00 0.08
CA ALA A 131 -9.11 2.02 -0.65
C ALA A 131 -10.62 1.73 -0.69
N ALA A 132 -11.01 0.45 -0.76
CA ALA A 132 -12.41 0.02 -0.78
C ALA A 132 -13.21 0.37 0.50
N TYR A 133 -12.54 0.63 1.63
CA TYR A 133 -13.19 0.90 2.92
C TYR A 133 -12.80 2.23 3.56
N VAL A 134 -11.99 3.05 2.87
CA VAL A 134 -11.81 4.42 3.34
C VAL A 134 -13.09 5.18 3.00
N GLU A 135 -13.94 5.41 4.00
CA GLU A 135 -15.00 6.41 3.90
C GLU A 135 -14.36 7.79 3.78
N ARG A 136 -13.97 8.15 2.56
CA ARG A 136 -13.54 9.50 2.24
C ARG A 136 -14.79 10.32 1.93
N PRO A 137 -14.89 11.57 2.42
CA PRO A 137 -15.88 12.49 1.88
C PRO A 137 -15.64 12.52 0.38
N VAL A 138 -16.62 12.01 -0.38
CA VAL A 138 -16.57 11.91 -1.84
C VAL A 138 -16.36 13.33 -2.33
N THR A 139 -15.11 13.68 -2.63
CA THR A 139 -14.80 14.97 -3.20
C THR A 139 -15.23 14.82 -4.64
N VAL A 140 -16.45 15.28 -4.94
CA VAL A 140 -17.04 15.19 -6.27
C VAL A 140 -16.22 16.08 -7.19
N LEU A 141 -15.29 15.46 -7.92
CA LEU A 141 -14.48 16.13 -8.93
C LEU A 141 -15.38 16.78 -9.99
N LYS A 142 -15.00 17.97 -10.42
CA LYS A 142 -15.66 18.71 -11.49
C LYS A 142 -14.63 19.14 -12.54
N VAL A 143 -15.10 19.29 -13.77
CA VAL A 143 -14.33 19.96 -14.81
C VAL A 143 -14.01 21.38 -14.35
N GLY A 144 -12.73 21.74 -14.42
CA GLY A 144 -12.18 22.99 -13.91
C GLY A 144 -11.50 22.88 -12.55
N ASP A 145 -11.65 21.76 -11.82
CA ASP A 145 -10.95 21.58 -10.55
C ASP A 145 -9.44 21.46 -10.77
N ARG A 146 -8.67 22.10 -9.90
CA ARG A 146 -7.21 21.91 -9.82
C ARG A 146 -6.92 20.79 -8.83
N ILE A 147 -6.24 19.77 -9.31
CA ILE A 147 -5.79 18.63 -8.51
C ILE A 147 -4.28 18.51 -8.62
N GLU A 148 -3.68 17.85 -7.64
CA GLU A 148 -2.31 17.39 -7.72
C GLU A 148 -2.31 15.90 -8.05
N VAL A 149 -1.52 15.50 -9.05
CA VAL A 149 -1.31 14.10 -9.40
C VAL A 149 0.10 13.69 -9.03
N SER A 150 0.24 12.47 -8.53
CA SER A 150 1.51 11.87 -8.16
C SER A 150 2.29 11.46 -9.41
N SER A 151 3.61 11.60 -9.37
CA SER A 151 4.52 11.05 -10.39
C SER A 151 4.38 9.55 -10.58
N ARG A 152 3.76 8.83 -9.64
CA ARG A 152 3.43 7.40 -9.74
C ARG A 152 2.28 7.10 -10.69
N LEU A 153 1.46 8.10 -11.04
CA LEU A 153 0.39 7.98 -12.03
C LEU A 153 0.95 7.79 -13.45
N TRP A 154 2.21 8.18 -13.66
CA TRP A 154 2.94 8.05 -14.91
C TRP A 154 3.88 6.86 -14.77
N GLU A 155 3.43 5.65 -15.11
CA GLU A 155 4.18 4.40 -14.95
C GLU A 155 5.52 4.38 -15.72
N TRP A 156 6.57 5.01 -15.18
CA TRP A 156 7.99 4.84 -15.58
C TRP A 156 8.96 5.03 -14.41
N ILE A 157 8.47 5.14 -13.17
CA ILE A 157 9.33 5.12 -11.98
C ILE A 157 9.26 3.70 -11.42
N PRO A 158 10.37 2.94 -11.41
CA PRO A 158 10.41 1.65 -10.72
C PRO A 158 9.89 1.82 -9.28
N GLU A 159 8.99 0.93 -8.84
CA GLU A 159 8.49 0.88 -7.46
C GLU A 159 9.61 0.84 -6.41
N GLU A 160 10.84 0.51 -6.81
CA GLU A 160 12.04 0.38 -5.97
C GLU A 160 12.85 1.68 -5.77
N THR A 161 12.33 2.85 -6.13
CA THR A 161 12.99 4.11 -5.74
C THR A 161 12.38 4.62 -4.43
N ASP A 162 13.20 4.71 -3.38
CA ASP A 162 12.90 5.40 -2.10
C ASP A 162 12.62 6.91 -2.27
N GLU A 163 12.34 7.37 -3.50
CA GLU A 163 12.04 8.76 -3.79
C GLU A 163 10.57 9.05 -3.46
N GLU A 164 10.36 10.09 -2.65
CA GLU A 164 9.03 10.60 -2.34
C GLU A 164 8.29 10.96 -3.64
N PRO A 165 7.00 10.60 -3.78
CA PRO A 165 6.23 10.91 -4.98
C PRO A 165 6.18 12.43 -5.17
N THR A 166 6.58 12.89 -6.36
CA THR A 166 6.45 14.30 -6.71
C THR A 166 5.01 14.58 -7.12
N TRP A 167 4.39 15.57 -6.51
CA TRP A 167 3.03 15.99 -6.81
C TRP A 167 3.04 17.13 -7.82
N VAL A 168 2.34 16.96 -8.93
CA VAL A 168 2.27 17.93 -10.03
C VAL A 168 0.85 18.45 -10.16
N ILE A 169 0.69 19.78 -10.19
CA ILE A 169 -0.62 20.42 -10.34
C ILE A 169 -1.10 20.28 -11.79
N CYS A 170 -2.36 19.87 -11.95
CA CYS A 170 -3.07 19.85 -13.22
C CYS A 170 -4.53 20.28 -13.04
N THR A 171 -5.19 20.58 -14.16
CA THR A 171 -6.61 20.98 -14.19
C THR A 171 -7.42 19.89 -14.87
N ILE A 172 -8.54 19.49 -14.27
CA ILE A 172 -9.47 18.56 -14.92
C ILE A 172 -10.16 19.26 -16.09
N ILE A 173 -9.95 18.77 -17.30
CA ILE A 173 -10.57 19.32 -18.52
C ILE A 173 -11.73 18.45 -19.03
N LEU A 174 -11.79 17.18 -18.61
CA LEU A 174 -12.90 16.29 -18.93
C LEU A 174 -13.10 15.28 -17.81
N LEU A 175 -14.36 14.90 -17.56
CA LEU A 175 -14.74 13.75 -16.73
C LEU A 175 -15.76 12.92 -17.50
N TYR A 176 -15.61 11.60 -17.45
CA TYR A 176 -16.57 10.68 -18.06
C TYR A 176 -16.55 9.34 -17.34
N GLU A 177 -17.68 8.66 -17.40
CA GLU A 177 -17.84 7.32 -16.85
C GLU A 177 -17.57 6.28 -17.93
N SER A 178 -16.82 5.23 -17.61
CA SER A 178 -16.73 4.01 -18.42
C SER A 178 -17.34 2.84 -17.65
N GLN A 179 -18.01 1.95 -18.37
CA GLN A 179 -18.62 0.77 -17.78
C GLN A 179 -17.83 -0.47 -18.16
N GLU A 180 -17.41 -1.23 -17.16
CA GLU A 180 -16.80 -2.55 -17.32
C GLU A 180 -17.65 -3.58 -16.55
N GLY A 181 -18.47 -4.33 -17.29
CA GLY A 181 -19.47 -5.22 -16.70
C GLY A 181 -20.54 -4.44 -15.93
N GLU A 182 -20.68 -4.73 -14.63
CA GLU A 182 -21.59 -4.02 -13.72
C GLU A 182 -20.91 -2.84 -13.00
N ILE A 183 -19.60 -2.66 -13.15
CA ILE A 183 -18.82 -1.63 -12.45
C ILE A 183 -18.73 -0.37 -13.32
N VAL A 184 -18.97 0.78 -12.69
CA VAL A 184 -18.86 2.11 -13.32
C VAL A 184 -17.61 2.79 -12.78
N HIS A 185 -16.70 3.14 -13.69
CA HIS A 185 -15.44 3.81 -13.38
C HIS A 185 -15.52 5.27 -13.78
N LEU A 186 -15.09 6.18 -12.91
CA LEU A 186 -14.91 7.59 -13.25
C LEU A 186 -13.51 7.78 -13.84
N ASN A 187 -13.42 8.26 -15.06
CA ASN A 187 -12.17 8.66 -15.71
C ASN A 187 -12.13 10.17 -15.88
N GLY A 188 -10.93 10.72 -16.03
CA GLY A 188 -10.78 12.13 -16.35
C GLY A 188 -9.59 12.43 -17.22
N MET A 189 -9.73 13.47 -18.03
CA MET A 189 -8.61 14.06 -18.76
C MET A 189 -8.14 15.28 -17.97
N VAL A 190 -6.84 15.35 -17.72
CA VAL A 190 -6.20 16.49 -17.06
C VAL A 190 -5.26 17.22 -17.99
N GLN A 191 -5.13 18.54 -17.80
CA GLN A 191 -4.18 19.38 -18.50
C GLN A 191 -3.17 19.95 -17.50
N PHE A 192 -1.89 19.77 -17.80
CA PHE A 192 -0.77 20.32 -17.03
C PHE A 192 -0.44 21.74 -17.46
N GLU A 193 0.31 22.47 -16.63
CA GLU A 193 0.70 23.86 -16.93
C GLU A 193 1.54 24.01 -18.21
N ASN A 194 2.23 22.94 -18.63
CA ASN A 194 2.97 22.88 -19.89
C ASN A 194 2.08 22.61 -21.12
N GLY A 195 0.77 22.48 -20.94
CA GLY A 195 -0.20 22.18 -22.00
C GLY A 195 -0.29 20.69 -22.36
N LEU A 196 0.43 19.80 -21.68
CA LEU A 196 0.27 18.36 -21.85
C LEU A 196 -1.09 17.93 -21.33
N GLU A 197 -1.77 17.05 -22.07
CA GLU A 197 -3.04 16.45 -21.66
C GLU A 197 -2.82 14.95 -21.43
N LEU A 198 -3.33 14.43 -20.31
CA LEU A 198 -3.25 13.02 -19.97
C LEU A 198 -4.57 12.51 -19.42
N GLU A 199 -4.90 11.29 -19.83
CA GLU A 199 -6.04 10.56 -19.29
C GLU A 199 -5.63 9.88 -17.99
N ILE A 200 -6.52 9.98 -17.01
CA ILE A 200 -6.44 9.30 -15.72
C ILE A 200 -7.63 8.36 -15.62
N PRO A 201 -7.44 7.07 -15.90
CA PRO A 201 -8.51 6.11 -15.78
C PRO A 201 -8.74 5.74 -14.31
N GLY A 202 -9.99 5.43 -13.93
CA GLY A 202 -10.31 5.01 -12.57
C GLY A 202 -9.92 6.02 -11.48
N LEU A 203 -10.21 7.31 -11.70
CA LEU A 203 -9.96 8.42 -10.77
C LEU A 203 -10.50 8.12 -9.36
N ASN A 204 -11.70 7.55 -9.26
CA ASN A 204 -12.29 7.21 -7.97
C ASN A 204 -12.01 5.77 -7.52
N ASP A 205 -11.24 5.02 -8.31
CA ASP A 205 -10.95 3.61 -8.11
C ASP A 205 -9.44 3.40 -7.87
N TRP A 206 -8.76 2.66 -8.76
CA TRP A 206 -7.34 2.30 -8.59
C TRP A 206 -6.38 3.50 -8.64
N ASN A 207 -6.78 4.64 -9.21
CA ASN A 207 -5.96 5.85 -9.24
C ASN A 207 -6.31 6.86 -8.13
N GLN A 208 -7.23 6.54 -7.23
CA GLN A 208 -7.67 7.47 -6.19
C GLN A 208 -6.55 7.90 -5.22
N SER A 209 -5.56 7.04 -4.97
CA SER A 209 -4.39 7.36 -4.14
C SER A 209 -3.35 8.21 -4.87
N ASN A 210 -3.43 8.29 -6.20
CA ASN A 210 -2.46 8.95 -7.06
C ASN A 210 -2.86 10.39 -7.40
N TRP A 211 -3.95 10.90 -6.85
CA TRP A 211 -4.30 12.32 -6.94
C TRP A 211 -4.85 12.84 -5.60
N ARG A 212 -4.79 14.15 -5.41
CA ARG A 212 -5.41 14.85 -4.29
C ARG A 212 -5.91 16.21 -4.71
N SER A 213 -7.00 16.69 -4.11
CA SER A 213 -7.48 18.04 -4.35
C SER A 213 -6.47 19.07 -3.82
N VAL A 214 -6.21 20.11 -4.61
CA VAL A 214 -5.50 21.29 -4.10
C VAL A 214 -6.44 21.92 -3.07
N ARG A 215 -6.04 21.97 -1.79
CA ARG A 215 -6.77 22.77 -0.81
C ARG A 215 -6.84 24.18 -1.39
N GLN A 216 -8.05 24.68 -1.64
CA GLN A 216 -8.22 26.10 -1.92
C GLN A 216 -7.68 26.83 -0.68
N LEU A 217 -6.49 27.42 -0.82
CA LEU A 217 -6.06 28.48 0.07
C LEU A 217 -7.18 29.52 -0.03
N GLU A 218 -7.93 29.69 1.07
CA GLU A 218 -8.86 30.80 1.19
C GLU A 218 -8.11 32.07 0.74
N PRO A 219 -8.74 32.93 -0.10
CA PRO A 219 -8.11 34.18 -0.45
C PRO A 219 -7.74 34.93 0.83
N PRO A 220 -6.55 35.54 0.92
CA PRO A 220 -6.20 36.32 2.10
C PRO A 220 -7.29 37.36 2.28
N LEU A 221 -7.88 37.39 3.49
CA LEU A 221 -8.83 38.41 3.91
C LEU A 221 -8.27 39.77 3.52
N GLU A 222 -8.85 40.38 2.49
CA GLU A 222 -8.62 41.78 2.18
C GLU A 222 -8.95 42.56 3.46
N SER A 223 -7.90 43.14 4.04
CA SER A 223 -8.03 43.99 5.20
C SER A 223 -8.45 45.37 4.69
N ASP A 224 -9.66 45.80 5.08
CA ASP A 224 -10.18 47.17 4.92
C ASP A 224 -9.21 48.25 5.41
#